data_AF-A0A0F5VKU1-F1
#
_entry.id   AF-A0A0F5VKU1-F1
#
_cell.length_a   1.000
_cell.length_b   1.000
_cell.length_c   1.000
_cell.angle_alpha   90.00
_cell.angle_beta   90.00
_cell.angle_gamma   90.00
#
_symmetry.space_group_name_H-M   'P 1'
#
loop_
_entity.id
_entity.type
_entity.pdbx_description
1 polymer ?
#
loop_
_entity_poly.entity_id
_entity_poly.type
_entity_poly.pdbx_seq_one_letter_code
_entity_poly.pdbx_strand_id
1 'polypeptide(L)'
;MSASVSSPRVGARPVGARGSVATTVVTGCVAVTAGPQSPTGLVTGAPALADSGLPALVSLVLGGHDGAGSGRSDRAGGDGEAR
;
A
#
# COMPACT_ATOMS: atom_id res chain seq x y z
N MET A 1 34.48 -6.57 14.46
CA MET A 1 33.27 -5.78 14.80
C MET A 1 32.29 -5.95 13.65
N SER A 2 31.26 -6.77 13.80
CA SER A 2 30.22 -6.93 12.76
C SER A 2 29.19 -5.82 12.95
N ALA A 3 29.08 -4.92 11.98
CA ALA A 3 28.02 -3.91 11.98
C ALA A 3 26.71 -4.60 11.62
N SER A 4 25.75 -4.62 12.54
CA SER A 4 24.39 -5.04 12.20
C SER A 4 23.84 -4.03 11.20
N VAL A 5 23.63 -4.45 9.95
CA VAL A 5 23.02 -3.59 8.93
C VAL A 5 21.61 -3.29 9.41
N SER A 6 21.35 -2.08 9.89
CA SER A 6 19.99 -1.65 10.19
C SER A 6 19.27 -1.54 8.86
N SER A 7 18.32 -2.43 8.59
CA SER A 7 17.53 -2.35 7.35
C SER A 7 16.88 -0.97 7.28
N PRO A 8 17.15 -0.16 6.23
CA PRO A 8 16.64 1.20 6.15
C PRO A 8 15.11 1.19 6.15
N ARG A 9 14.51 1.93 7.08
CA ARG A 9 13.06 2.15 7.12
C ARG A 9 12.69 3.14 6.01
N VAL A 10 11.79 2.75 5.13
CA VAL A 10 11.37 3.57 3.99
C VAL A 10 9.94 4.04 4.21
N GLY A 11 9.69 5.34 4.16
CA GLY A 11 8.35 5.90 4.21
C GLY A 11 7.67 5.81 2.84
N ALA A 12 6.46 5.28 2.78
CA ALA A 12 5.60 5.35 1.58
C ALA A 12 4.30 6.08 1.89
N ARG A 13 3.95 7.04 1.02
CA ARG A 13 2.82 7.96 1.20
C ARG A 13 1.92 7.95 -0.04
N PRO A 14 0.84 7.15 -0.06
CA PRO A 14 -0.24 7.31 -1.03
C PRO A 14 -0.85 8.71 -0.99
N VAL A 15 -1.10 9.26 -2.18
CA VAL A 15 -1.94 10.43 -2.39
C VAL A 15 -3.40 9.96 -2.42
N GLY A 16 -4.23 10.40 -1.47
CA GLY A 16 -5.61 9.92 -1.33
C GLY A 16 -5.70 8.61 -0.56
N ALA A 17 -5.37 8.65 0.74
CA ALA A 17 -5.30 7.46 1.61
C ALA A 17 -6.62 6.68 1.73
N ARG A 18 -7.77 7.31 1.41
CA ARG A 18 -9.10 6.67 1.47
C ARG A 18 -9.49 5.95 0.16
N GLY A 19 -8.71 6.12 -0.91
CA GLY A 19 -8.97 5.47 -2.19
C GLY A 19 -8.84 3.95 -2.12
N SER A 20 -9.59 3.23 -2.96
CA SER A 20 -9.57 1.77 -3.04
C SER A 20 -8.16 1.21 -3.31
N VAL A 21 -7.35 1.92 -4.11
CA VAL A 21 -5.97 1.54 -4.41
C VAL A 21 -5.08 1.61 -3.17
N ALA A 22 -5.15 2.71 -2.40
CA ALA A 22 -4.34 2.89 -1.21
C ALA A 22 -4.64 1.82 -0.16
N THR A 23 -5.91 1.55 0.09
CA THR A 23 -6.34 0.51 1.03
C THR A 23 -5.90 -0.88 0.56
N THR A 24 -6.03 -1.18 -0.74
CA THR A 24 -5.58 -2.47 -1.30
C THR A 24 -4.09 -2.68 -1.12
N VAL A 25 -3.27 -1.65 -1.38
CA VAL A 25 -1.81 -1.71 -1.21
C VAL A 25 -1.44 -1.96 0.26
N VAL A 26 -2.06 -1.22 1.19
CA VAL A 26 -1.82 -1.40 2.64
C VAL A 26 -2.19 -2.82 3.09
N THR A 27 -3.38 -3.30 2.72
CA THR A 27 -3.84 -4.65 3.07
C THR A 27 -2.94 -5.73 2.47
N GLY A 28 -2.52 -5.57 1.21
CA GLY A 28 -1.58 -6.48 0.55
C GLY A 28 -0.22 -6.52 1.25
N CYS A 29 0.31 -5.36 1.65
CA CYS A 29 1.54 -5.27 2.44
C CYS A 29 1.41 -6.06 3.75
N VAL A 30 0.35 -5.82 4.51
CA VAL A 30 0.11 -6.52 5.78
C VAL A 30 -0.01 -8.02 5.56
N ALA A 31 -0.81 -8.45 4.57
CA ALA A 31 -1.03 -9.86 4.25
C ALA A 31 0.27 -10.60 3.88
N VAL A 32 1.14 -9.97 3.09
CA VAL A 32 2.45 -10.54 2.73
C VAL A 32 3.38 -10.58 3.95
N THR A 33 3.41 -9.54 4.77
CA THR A 33 4.24 -9.52 6.00
C THR A 33 3.76 -10.47 7.09
N ALA A 34 2.49 -10.88 7.08
CA ALA A 34 1.91 -11.78 8.08
C ALA A 34 2.27 -13.27 7.84
N GLY A 35 2.82 -13.63 6.68
CA GLY A 35 3.53 -14.91 6.50
C GLY A 35 2.82 -16.11 5.83
N PRO A 36 1.50 -16.17 5.57
CA PRO A 36 0.93 -17.32 4.87
C PRO A 36 0.52 -17.03 3.41
N GLN A 37 0.74 -15.82 2.88
CA GLN A 37 0.33 -15.45 1.52
C GLN A 37 1.54 -15.33 0.60
N SER A 38 1.52 -16.10 -0.49
CA SER A 38 2.51 -15.94 -1.56
C SER A 38 2.41 -14.52 -2.14
N PRO A 39 3.52 -13.80 -2.34
CA PRO A 39 3.56 -12.44 -2.89
C PRO A 39 3.25 -12.41 -4.40
N THR A 40 2.15 -13.05 -4.82
CA THR A 40 1.74 -13.14 -6.22
C THR A 40 1.42 -11.76 -6.76
N GLY A 41 1.94 -11.43 -7.96
CA GLY A 41 1.73 -10.13 -8.60
C GLY A 41 2.69 -9.02 -8.13
N LEU A 42 3.56 -9.28 -7.15
CA LEU A 42 4.62 -8.34 -6.78
C LEU A 42 5.81 -8.49 -7.72
N VAL A 43 5.93 -7.57 -8.68
CA VAL A 43 7.09 -7.52 -9.59
C VAL A 43 8.41 -7.39 -8.82
N THR A 44 8.41 -6.65 -7.71
CA THR A 44 9.56 -6.50 -6.81
C THR A 44 9.92 -7.78 -6.05
N GLY A 45 9.02 -8.76 -6.02
CA GLY A 45 9.27 -10.10 -5.46
C GLY A 45 9.82 -11.11 -6.47
N ALA A 46 10.00 -10.72 -7.73
CA ALA A 46 10.53 -11.61 -8.76
C ALA A 46 12.04 -11.86 -8.56
N PRO A 47 12.56 -13.06 -8.87
CA PRO A 47 13.99 -13.37 -8.74
C PRO A 47 14.91 -12.41 -9.50
N ALA A 48 14.46 -11.88 -10.64
CA ALA A 48 15.19 -10.91 -11.43
C ALA A 48 15.43 -9.56 -10.71
N LEU A 49 14.69 -9.28 -9.63
CA LEU A 49 14.82 -8.08 -8.82
C LEU A 49 15.39 -8.38 -7.41
N ALA A 50 15.83 -9.61 -7.13
CA ALA A 50 16.33 -9.99 -5.79
C ALA A 50 17.54 -9.12 -5.35
N ASP A 51 18.41 -8.74 -6.28
CA ASP A 51 19.61 -7.94 -6.02
C ASP A 51 19.43 -6.45 -6.32
N SER A 52 18.19 -5.98 -6.52
CA SER A 52 17.89 -4.58 -6.86
C SER A 52 18.06 -3.59 -5.71
N GLY A 53 18.39 -4.08 -4.51
CA GLY A 53 18.54 -3.23 -3.31
C GLY A 53 17.24 -2.63 -2.80
N LEU A 54 16.09 -3.14 -3.23
CA LEU A 54 14.79 -2.65 -2.80
C LEU A 54 14.54 -2.96 -1.31
N PRO A 55 13.91 -2.05 -0.57
CA PRO A 55 13.56 -2.29 0.82
C PRO A 55 12.55 -3.45 0.92
N ALA A 56 12.72 -4.29 1.94
CA ALA A 56 11.73 -5.31 2.27
C ALA A 56 10.40 -4.63 2.66
N LEU A 57 9.27 -5.29 2.37
CA LEU A 57 7.93 -4.77 2.72
C LEU A 57 7.78 -4.51 4.23
N VAL A 58 8.43 -5.31 5.07
CA VAL A 58 8.46 -5.13 6.53
C VAL A 58 9.17 -3.84 6.98
N SER A 59 10.03 -3.28 6.13
CA SER A 59 10.73 -2.03 6.37
C SER A 59 9.94 -0.81 5.90
N LEU A 60 8.78 -1.02 5.24
CA LEU A 60 7.96 0.05 4.72
C LEU A 60 7.05 0.62 5.82
N VAL A 61 7.11 1.94 6.01
CA VAL A 61 6.22 2.67 6.91
C VAL A 61 5.19 3.40 6.07
N LEU A 62 3.94 2.93 6.14
CA LEU A 62 2.82 3.50 5.39
C LEU A 62 2.19 4.65 6.18
N GLY A 63 2.17 5.84 5.58
CA GLY A 63 1.41 6.99 6.05
C GLY A 63 0.48 7.51 4.95
N GLY A 64 -0.42 8.42 5.26
CA GLY A 64 -1.34 8.93 4.24
C GLY A 64 -1.97 10.25 4.65
N HIS A 65 -2.33 11.04 3.65
CA HIS A 65 -3.21 12.20 3.81
C HIS A 65 -4.30 12.09 2.76
N ASP A 66 -5.53 12.32 3.19
CA ASP A 66 -6.66 12.45 2.28
C ASP A 66 -6.78 13.94 1.91
N GLY A 67 -6.41 14.31 0.69
CA GLY A 67 -6.37 15.70 0.22
C GLY A 67 -7.75 16.35 0.04
N ALA A 68 -8.83 15.69 0.43
CA ALA A 68 -10.18 16.22 0.30
C ALA A 68 -10.53 17.10 1.51
N GLY A 69 -10.20 18.38 1.40
CA GLY A 69 -11.05 19.39 2.02
C GLY A 69 -12.48 19.21 1.50
N SER A 70 -13.46 19.19 2.41
CA SER A 70 -14.89 19.42 2.15
C SER A 70 -15.46 18.92 0.81
N GLY A 71 -16.11 17.74 0.78
CA GLY A 71 -16.88 17.38 -0.41
C GLY A 71 -17.39 15.95 -0.53
N ARG A 72 -18.09 15.41 0.48
CA ARG A 72 -19.13 14.40 0.24
C ARG A 72 -20.47 14.98 0.68
N SER A 73 -20.88 16.08 0.04
CA SER A 73 -22.24 16.61 0.16
C SER A 73 -23.14 16.24 -1.01
N ASP A 74 -22.62 15.59 -2.05
CA ASP A 74 -23.45 14.99 -3.09
C ASP A 74 -23.44 13.45 -2.96
N ARG A 75 -24.33 12.97 -2.11
CA ARG A 75 -25.04 11.72 -2.35
C ARG A 75 -26.45 11.92 -1.83
N ALA A 76 -27.14 12.91 -2.39
CA ALA A 76 -28.57 13.06 -2.26
C ALA A 76 -29.22 12.50 -3.55
N GLY A 77 -30.15 11.55 -3.36
CA GLY A 77 -31.15 11.03 -4.30
C GLY A 77 -30.93 11.18 -5.81
N GLY A 78 -30.73 10.04 -6.48
CA GLY A 78 -30.99 9.87 -7.90
C GLY A 78 -31.63 8.51 -8.11
N ASP A 79 -32.91 8.44 -7.76
CA ASP A 79 -33.91 7.54 -8.29
C ASP A 79 -33.78 7.30 -9.80
N GLY A 80 -33.93 6.04 -10.20
CA GLY A 80 -33.83 5.62 -11.59
C GLY A 80 -34.11 4.14 -11.76
N GLU A 81 -35.25 3.68 -11.24
CA GLU A 81 -35.95 2.52 -11.79
C GLU A 81 -36.12 2.73 -13.30
N ALA A 82 -35.40 1.96 -14.11
CA ALA A 82 -35.74 1.75 -15.51
C ALA A 82 -36.18 0.29 -15.63
N ARG A 83 -37.51 0.17 -15.76
CA ARG A 83 -38.34 -0.97 -16.16
C ARG A 83 -37.63 -2.18 -16.78
#